data_AF-E5XPZ9-F1
#
_entry.id   AF-E5XPZ9-F1
#
_cell.length_a   1.000
_cell.length_b   1.000
_cell.length_c   1.000
_cell.angle_alpha   90.00
_cell.angle_beta   90.00
_cell.angle_gamma   90.00
#
_symmetry.space_group_name_H-M   'P 1'
#
loop_
_entity.id
_entity.type
_entity.pdbx_description
1 polymer ?
#
loop_
_entity_poly.entity_id
_entity_poly.type
_entity_poly.pdbx_seq_one_letter_code
_entity_poly.pdbx_strand_id
1 'polypeptide(L)'
;MSGFGSAGHDPEAVASLLSHLEGIAERYHRIAVRVDEQVAATVFTDDPIGRDARKIAHEYRDSQIAELNDLQEGLQGLMDFAEDSAKIQREADQESAEAFGDRRGEG
;
A
#
# COMPACT_ATOMS: atom_id res chain seq x y z
N MET A 1 29.83 20.53 9.96
CA MET A 1 28.46 20.84 9.51
C MET A 1 28.30 20.22 8.14
N SER A 2 27.79 18.99 8.09
CA SER A 2 27.65 18.24 6.84
C SER A 2 26.41 18.74 6.13
N GLY A 3 26.62 19.30 4.94
CA GLY A 3 25.59 19.93 4.12
C GLY A 3 24.47 18.96 3.76
N PHE A 4 23.25 19.46 3.91
CA PHE A 4 22.02 18.91 3.34
C PHE A 4 22.08 19.16 1.82
N GLY A 5 22.91 18.41 1.12
CA GLY A 5 23.09 18.49 -0.33
C GLY A 5 22.52 17.25 -0.99
N SER A 6 21.42 17.42 -1.72
CA SER A 6 21.02 16.58 -2.85
C SER A 6 21.01 15.06 -2.62
N ALA A 7 20.09 14.57 -1.79
CA ALA A 7 19.69 13.16 -1.92
C ALA A 7 18.64 13.09 -3.04
N GLY A 8 19.09 13.06 -4.29
CA GLY A 8 18.24 12.52 -5.36
C GLY A 8 17.85 11.11 -4.92
N HIS A 9 16.57 10.91 -4.63
CA HIS A 9 16.07 9.59 -4.26
C HIS A 9 16.24 8.66 -5.46
N ASP A 10 16.95 7.56 -5.25
CA ASP A 10 17.18 6.53 -6.26
C ASP A 10 15.83 5.98 -6.75
N PRO A 11 15.47 6.16 -8.03
CA PRO A 11 14.21 5.65 -8.60
C PRO A 11 14.07 4.13 -8.41
N GLU A 12 15.19 3.40 -8.39
CA GLU A 12 15.19 1.95 -8.13
C GLU A 12 14.78 1.64 -6.69
N ALA A 13 15.18 2.47 -5.72
CA ALA A 13 14.78 2.32 -4.33
C ALA A 13 13.28 2.58 -4.14
N VAL A 14 12.71 3.58 -4.83
CA VAL A 14 11.27 3.85 -4.81
C VAL A 14 10.49 2.71 -5.47
N ALA A 15 10.92 2.25 -6.64
CA ALA A 15 10.30 1.10 -7.32
C ALA A 15 10.36 -0.18 -6.46
N SER A 16 11.50 -0.43 -5.80
CA SER A 16 11.64 -1.56 -4.88
C SER A 16 10.72 -1.45 -3.67
N LEU A 17 10.52 -0.25 -3.12
CA LEU A 17 9.60 -0.03 -2.01
C LEU A 17 8.15 -0.26 -2.44
N LEU A 18 7.74 0.30 -3.58
CA LEU A 18 6.41 0.10 -4.15
C LEU A 18 6.10 -1.39 -4.36
N SER A 19 7.01 -2.12 -5.02
CA SER A 19 6.87 -3.57 -5.23
C SER A 19 6.78 -4.35 -3.92
N HIS A 20 7.50 -3.91 -2.88
CA HIS A 20 7.40 -4.51 -1.55
C HIS A 20 6.02 -4.27 -0.90
N LEU A 21 5.49 -3.05 -1.01
CA LEU A 21 4.17 -2.68 -0.49
C LEU A 21 3.05 -3.44 -1.21
N GLU A 22 3.12 -3.58 -2.55
CA GLU A 22 2.21 -4.42 -3.33
C GLU A 22 2.19 -5.86 -2.81
N GLY A 23 3.37 -6.46 -2.60
CA GLY A 23 3.49 -7.82 -2.07
C GLY A 23 2.90 -7.99 -0.66
N ILE A 24 2.95 -6.93 0.16
CA ILE A 24 2.29 -6.90 1.48
C ILE A 24 0.77 -6.82 1.31
N ALA A 25 0.27 -5.92 0.46
CA ALA A 25 -1.16 -5.75 0.19
C ALA A 25 -1.79 -7.07 -0.33
N GLU A 26 -1.15 -7.73 -1.29
CA GLU A 26 -1.60 -9.04 -1.78
C GLU A 26 -1.63 -10.10 -0.69
N ARG A 27 -0.65 -10.08 0.22
CA ARG A 27 -0.61 -11.03 1.34
C ARG A 27 -1.78 -10.82 2.29
N TYR A 28 -2.11 -9.57 2.63
CA TYR A 28 -3.25 -9.25 3.46
C TYR A 28 -4.58 -9.63 2.78
N HIS A 29 -4.70 -9.36 1.48
CA HIS A 29 -5.87 -9.79 0.72
C HIS A 29 -6.07 -11.32 0.79
N ARG A 30 -5.00 -12.11 0.60
CA ARG A 30 -5.07 -13.58 0.74
C ARG A 30 -5.46 -14.03 2.15
N ILE A 31 -5.04 -13.31 3.20
CA ILE A 31 -5.44 -13.59 4.58
C ILE A 31 -6.94 -13.31 4.76
N ALA A 32 -7.44 -12.19 4.24
CA ALA A 32 -8.86 -11.82 4.33
C ALA A 32 -9.76 -12.89 3.69
N VAL A 33 -9.41 -13.32 2.48
CA VAL A 33 -10.11 -14.40 1.77
C VAL A 33 -10.10 -15.69 2.60
N ARG A 34 -8.96 -16.06 3.16
CA ARG A 34 -8.83 -17.28 3.98
C ARG A 34 -9.68 -17.24 5.25
N VAL A 35 -9.77 -16.07 5.89
CA VAL A 35 -10.61 -15.88 7.08
C VAL A 35 -12.09 -16.05 6.73
N ASP A 36 -12.54 -15.48 5.60
CA ASP A 36 -13.92 -15.66 5.13
C ASP A 36 -14.21 -17.13 4.80
N GLU A 37 -13.31 -17.79 4.07
CA GLU A 37 -13.44 -19.22 3.73
C GLU A 37 -13.50 -20.11 4.99
N GLN A 38 -12.69 -19.82 6.00
CA GLN A 38 -12.68 -20.60 7.26
C GLN A 38 -14.01 -20.47 8.02
N VAL A 39 -14.57 -19.27 8.12
CA VAL A 39 -15.87 -19.08 8.76
C VAL A 39 -16.99 -19.70 7.94
N ALA A 40 -16.97 -19.55 6.62
CA ALA A 40 -17.95 -20.17 5.72
C ALA A 40 -17.93 -21.71 5.76
N ALA A 41 -16.75 -22.31 5.94
CA ALA A 41 -16.59 -23.77 6.06
C ALA A 41 -16.96 -24.32 7.45
N THR A 42 -17.14 -23.47 8.45
CA THR A 42 -17.42 -23.91 9.82
C THR A 42 -18.88 -24.35 9.95
N VAL A 43 -19.09 -25.60 10.38
CA VAL A 43 -20.42 -26.13 10.66
C VAL A 43 -20.81 -25.82 12.10
N PHE A 44 -21.84 -25.00 12.26
CA PHE A 44 -22.42 -24.67 13.56
C PHE A 44 -23.68 -25.48 13.81
N THR A 45 -23.86 -25.97 15.03
CA THR A 45 -25.13 -26.58 15.45
C THR A 45 -26.26 -25.53 15.50
N ASP A 46 -27.53 -25.97 15.44
CA ASP A 46 -28.70 -25.07 15.45
C ASP A 46 -29.29 -24.81 16.86
N ASP A 47 -28.69 -25.41 17.88
CA ASP A 47 -28.98 -25.10 19.28
C ASP A 47 -28.56 -23.65 19.63
N PRO A 48 -29.01 -23.10 20.77
CA PRO A 48 -28.65 -21.72 21.16
C PRO A 48 -27.14 -21.46 21.22
N ILE A 49 -26.34 -22.44 21.66
CA ILE A 49 -24.87 -22.30 21.76
C ILE A 49 -24.27 -22.21 20.36
N GLY A 50 -24.73 -23.06 19.43
CA GLY A 50 -24.28 -23.03 18.04
C GLY A 50 -24.65 -21.74 17.30
N ARG A 51 -25.83 -21.18 17.59
CA ARG A 51 -26.24 -19.86 17.07
C ARG A 51 -25.38 -18.72 17.61
N ASP A 52 -25.06 -18.72 18.89
CA ASP A 52 -24.17 -17.73 19.49
C ASP A 52 -22.75 -17.86 18.95
N ALA A 53 -22.24 -19.09 18.81
CA ALA A 53 -20.93 -19.35 18.22
C ALA A 53 -20.85 -18.88 16.76
N ARG A 54 -21.91 -19.12 15.97
CA ARG A 54 -22.03 -18.62 14.59
C ARG A 54 -21.95 -17.09 14.57
N LYS A 55 -22.74 -16.43 15.41
CA LYS A 55 -22.74 -14.96 15.51
C LYS A 55 -21.35 -14.40 15.83
N ILE A 56 -20.70 -14.92 16.87
CA ILE A 56 -19.35 -14.49 17.29
C ILE A 56 -18.33 -14.71 16.16
N ALA A 57 -18.39 -15.85 15.48
CA ALA A 57 -17.48 -16.14 14.37
C ALA A 57 -17.64 -15.16 13.21
N HIS A 58 -18.88 -14.83 12.83
CA HIS A 58 -19.14 -13.84 11.79
C HIS A 58 -18.74 -12.41 12.21
N GLU A 59 -19.00 -12.00 13.45
CA GLU A 59 -18.58 -10.69 13.96
C GLU A 59 -17.05 -10.57 13.98
N TYR A 60 -16.34 -11.62 14.41
CA TYR A 60 -14.88 -11.64 14.39
C TYR A 60 -14.32 -11.61 12.97
N ARG A 61 -14.92 -12.38 12.04
CA ARG A 61 -14.57 -12.34 10.61
C ARG A 61 -14.73 -10.92 10.05
N ASP A 62 -15.87 -10.29 10.28
CA ASP A 62 -16.18 -8.97 9.74
C ASP A 62 -15.19 -7.92 10.27
N SER A 63 -14.84 -7.98 11.56
CA SER A 63 -13.80 -7.13 12.15
C SER A 63 -12.42 -7.35 11.52
N GLN A 64 -12.00 -8.61 11.33
CA GLN A 64 -10.71 -8.92 10.73
C GLN A 64 -10.64 -8.48 9.26
N ILE A 65 -11.71 -8.70 8.49
CA ILE A 65 -11.78 -8.24 7.10
C ILE A 65 -11.76 -6.71 7.03
N ALA A 66 -12.45 -6.01 7.93
CA ALA A 66 -12.40 -4.55 8.00
C ALA A 66 -10.98 -4.03 8.27
N GLU A 67 -10.29 -4.57 9.29
CA GLU A 67 -8.90 -4.19 9.59
C GLU A 67 -7.95 -4.43 8.41
N LEU A 68 -8.14 -5.54 7.68
CA LEU A 68 -7.33 -5.87 6.51
C LEU A 68 -7.61 -4.93 5.33
N ASN A 69 -8.85 -4.52 5.13
CA ASN A 69 -9.22 -3.54 4.11
C ASN A 69 -8.65 -2.15 4.44
N ASP A 70 -8.72 -1.71 5.70
CA ASP A 70 -8.13 -0.44 6.14
C ASP A 70 -6.61 -0.41 5.93
N LEU A 71 -5.93 -1.52 6.23
CA LEU A 71 -4.50 -1.67 5.94
C LEU A 71 -4.22 -1.62 4.43
N GLN A 72 -5.05 -2.27 3.61
CA GLN A 72 -4.89 -2.25 2.15
C GLN A 72 -5.10 -0.84 1.60
N GLU A 73 -6.10 -0.09 2.07
CA GLU A 73 -6.33 1.31 1.69
C GLU A 73 -5.16 2.21 2.09
N GLY A 74 -4.65 2.06 3.32
CA GLY A 74 -3.48 2.81 3.78
C GLY A 74 -2.22 2.52 2.96
N LEU A 75 -1.99 1.26 2.58
CA LEU A 75 -0.89 0.87 1.71
C LEU A 75 -1.05 1.46 0.30
N GLN A 76 -2.26 1.43 -0.25
CA GLN A 76 -2.55 2.05 -1.55
C GLN A 76 -2.26 3.55 -1.52
N GLY A 77 -2.72 4.26 -0.48
CA GLY A 77 -2.46 5.69 -0.34
C GLY A 77 -0.96 6.03 -0.23
N LEU A 78 -0.16 5.17 0.41
CA LEU A 78 1.30 5.32 0.45
C LEU A 78 1.95 5.10 -0.93
N MET A 79 1.45 4.13 -1.71
CA MET A 79 1.92 3.88 -3.07
C MET A 79 1.61 5.06 -3.99
N ASP A 80 0.36 5.54 -3.99
CA ASP A 80 -0.09 6.69 -4.78
C ASP A 80 0.75 7.94 -4.44
N PHE A 81 0.98 8.20 -3.14
CA PHE A 81 1.81 9.32 -2.69
C PHE A 81 3.26 9.22 -3.16
N ALA A 82 3.84 8.01 -3.14
CA ALA A 82 5.21 7.79 -3.61
C ALA A 82 5.32 7.96 -5.13
N GLU A 83 4.34 7.49 -5.90
CA GLU A 83 4.28 7.69 -7.35
C GLU A 83 4.15 9.16 -7.73
N ASP A 84 3.24 9.89 -7.08
CA ASP A 84 3.04 11.33 -7.30
C ASP A 84 4.31 12.13 -6.95
N SER A 85 4.96 11.80 -5.83
CA SER A 85 6.22 12.43 -5.44
C SER A 85 7.32 12.18 -6.48
N ALA A 86 7.42 10.95 -6.99
CA ALA A 86 8.39 10.59 -8.03
C ALA A 86 8.09 11.27 -9.39
N LYS A 87 6.83 11.59 -9.67
CA LYS A 87 6.44 12.34 -10.86
C LYS A 87 6.82 13.82 -10.74
N ILE A 88 6.48 14.46 -9.61
CA ILE A 88 6.83 15.87 -9.34
C ILE A 88 8.34 16.08 -9.44
N GLN A 89 9.13 15.16 -8.88
CA GLN A 89 10.60 15.26 -8.96
C GLN A 89 11.10 15.15 -10.41
N ARG A 90 10.56 14.22 -11.21
CA ARG A 90 10.92 14.08 -12.62
C ARG A 90 10.62 15.34 -13.43
N GLU A 91 9.48 15.97 -13.18
CA GLU A 91 9.09 17.23 -13.82
C GLU A 91 10.05 18.37 -13.42
N ALA A 92 10.42 18.46 -12.14
CA ALA A 92 11.38 19.45 -11.65
C ALA A 92 12.80 19.24 -12.20
N ASP A 93 13.24 17.98 -12.33
CA ASP A 93 14.53 17.62 -12.92
C ASP A 93 14.57 17.97 -14.41
N GLN A 94 13.46 17.75 -15.13
CA GLN A 94 13.33 18.11 -16.54
C GLN A 94 13.36 19.63 -16.76
N GLU A 95 12.59 20.39 -15.99
CA GLU A 95 12.59 21.86 -16.04
C GLU A 95 13.99 22.44 -15.76
N SER A 96 14.68 21.86 -14.78
CA SER A 96 16.06 22.24 -14.46
C SER A 96 17.01 21.94 -15.63
N ALA A 97 16.91 20.76 -16.24
CA ALA A 97 17.75 20.37 -17.37
C ALA A 97 17.55 21.28 -18.61
N GLU A 98 16.30 21.64 -18.92
CA GLU A 98 15.95 22.56 -20.00
C GLU A 98 16.54 23.97 -19.74
N ALA A 99 16.40 24.49 -18.52
CA ALA A 99 16.94 25.80 -18.11
C ALA A 99 18.49 25.88 -18.09
N PHE A 100 19.18 24.74 -17.99
CA PHE A 100 20.64 24.64 -18.13
C PHE A 100 21.09 24.45 -19.60
N GLY A 101 20.24 23.90 -20.46
CA GLY A 101 20.48 23.74 -21.89
C GLY A 101 20.46 25.08 -22.65
N ASP A 102 19.49 25.94 -22.37
CA ASP A 102 19.33 27.24 -23.05
C ASP A 102 20.50 28.21 -22.78
N ARG A 103 21.12 28.18 -21.60
CA ARG A 103 22.25 29.07 -21.25
C ARG A 103 23.57 28.77 -21.96
N ARG A 104 23.72 27.63 -22.67
CA ARG A 104 24.93 27.30 -23.44
C ARG A 104 24.84 27.68 -24.93
N GLY A 105 23.66 28.06 -25.43
CA GLY A 105 23.47 28.51 -26.81
C GLY A 105 23.78 29.99 -27.05
N GLU A 106 23.97 30.77 -25.98
CA GLU A 106 24.09 32.23 -26.03
C GLU A 106 25.50 32.78 -25.69
N GLY A 107 26.53 31.92 -25.66
CA GLY A 107 27.93 32.27 -25.32
C GLY A 107 28.89 32.24 -26.50
#